data_AF-A0A521KQG7-F1
#
_entry.id   AF-A0A521KQG7-F1
#
_cell.length_a   1.000
_cell.length_b   1.000
_cell.length_c   1.000
_cell.angle_alpha   90.00
_cell.angle_beta   90.00
_cell.angle_gamma   90.00
#
_symmetry.space_group_name_H-M   'P 1'
#
loop_
_entity.id
_entity.type
_entity.pdbx_description
1 polymer ?
#
loop_
_entity_poly.entity_id
_entity_poly.type
_entity_poly.pdbx_seq_one_letter_code
_entity_poly.pdbx_strand_id
1 'polypeptide(L)'
;MRDGERPDAENGEVLSGPLPTGFNSNRGIATLAGKSGDHDVTGRRDTRRSDVNELAECAAPRTLGSEVVEGNDVIRLERVSSVGHAESVRLTQDQTFLGEGESEEPIQLSFTLSDFEGTRPPRSPRPRYRCQPIAAPKASDALLVLFRERAEARHAARTAAKYRWAVRDLLRIAEGITGSPVALLDLLRDRELLGKALMSATGRHGRTQSRYTVAHHRTAIRAVARLLKAELTDALGADPHEVVRDALRAVAEPRGGGYRLVGGVPRRRGGAVPTPVEVDTILAALAAKGGWQGVRDHAIVLLLARTASRVSAMRTLDARDVRLMRDGSIRLMLYQKSRRDPREVELPPDATDAVRRYVATLNHAMRIEGRTERIALGQAGALWRGPGRARLSDKALREVLRAACVAAGTPDYTPHALRRFWATEAASSLPRWDAALGGGWKGTGQFDGHYVQPSRRDVWAALGRLGRPGESRVPALLETVIR
;
A
#
# COMPACT_ATOMS: atom_id res chain seq x y z
N MET A 1 26.44 -64.55 15.46
CA MET A 1 27.90 -64.53 15.32
C MET A 1 28.22 -63.70 14.07
N ARG A 2 29.13 -62.72 14.23
CA ARG A 2 30.08 -62.07 13.28
C ARG A 2 29.90 -62.26 11.77
N ASP A 3 30.33 -61.40 10.86
CA ASP A 3 30.84 -60.02 10.72
C ASP A 3 31.18 -59.90 9.21
N GLY A 4 31.25 -58.68 8.67
CA GLY A 4 31.98 -58.37 7.41
C GLY A 4 31.12 -58.36 6.13
N GLU A 5 31.30 -57.46 5.16
CA GLU A 5 32.37 -56.50 4.86
C GLU A 5 31.80 -55.33 4.00
N ARG A 6 32.42 -54.16 4.12
CA ARG A 6 32.30 -53.01 3.21
C ARG A 6 33.33 -53.15 2.08
N PRO A 7 33.15 -52.41 0.97
CA PRO A 7 34.29 -51.91 0.21
C PRO A 7 34.35 -50.36 0.17
N ASP A 8 35.58 -49.88 0.36
CA ASP A 8 36.10 -48.52 0.15
C ASP A 8 36.17 -48.21 -1.37
N ALA A 9 35.80 -47.01 -1.84
CA ALA A 9 36.61 -45.78 -2.03
C ALA A 9 37.82 -45.92 -2.98
N GLU A 10 37.70 -45.30 -4.17
CA GLU A 10 38.84 -44.88 -5.01
C GLU A 10 38.64 -43.44 -5.53
N ASN A 11 39.80 -42.81 -5.76
CA ASN A 11 40.09 -41.39 -5.85
C ASN A 11 40.10 -40.80 -7.28
N GLY A 12 40.13 -39.46 -7.37
CA GLY A 12 40.59 -38.65 -8.51
C GLY A 12 39.50 -37.72 -9.04
N GLU A 13 39.66 -36.41 -9.23
CA GLU A 13 40.85 -35.57 -9.38
C GLU A 13 40.46 -34.09 -9.11
N VAL A 14 41.43 -33.32 -8.61
CA VAL A 14 41.34 -31.89 -8.31
C VAL A 14 41.97 -31.10 -9.46
N LEU A 15 41.30 -30.08 -9.97
CA LEU A 15 41.96 -28.97 -10.66
C LEU A 15 41.57 -27.62 -10.04
N SER A 16 42.62 -26.98 -9.55
CA SER A 16 42.71 -25.71 -8.86
C SER A 16 42.67 -24.52 -9.83
N GLY A 17 42.12 -23.38 -9.38
CA GLY A 17 42.42 -22.07 -9.99
C GLY A 17 41.58 -20.93 -9.38
N PRO A 18 42.15 -19.76 -9.01
CA PRO A 18 41.68 -19.01 -7.83
C PRO A 18 41.29 -17.53 -8.05
N LEU A 19 40.81 -16.94 -6.93
CA LEU A 19 40.77 -15.51 -6.50
C LEU A 19 39.53 -14.65 -6.86
N PRO A 20 39.22 -13.56 -6.11
CA PRO A 20 39.84 -13.07 -4.86
C PRO A 20 38.87 -12.75 -3.71
N THR A 21 39.38 -12.90 -2.49
CA THR A 21 38.89 -12.30 -1.25
C THR A 21 39.71 -11.05 -0.90
N GLY A 22 39.04 -9.95 -0.54
CA GLY A 22 39.59 -8.89 0.32
C GLY A 22 38.57 -8.61 1.44
N PHE A 23 38.84 -8.91 2.71
CA PHE A 23 39.53 -8.07 3.71
C PHE A 23 38.99 -6.61 3.70
N ASN A 24 38.55 -5.99 4.80
CA ASN A 24 39.09 -6.09 6.16
C ASN A 24 38.06 -5.62 7.22
N SER A 25 38.08 -6.31 8.36
CA SER A 25 37.48 -5.93 9.63
C SER A 25 38.41 -4.98 10.39
N ASN A 26 37.88 -3.94 11.04
CA ASN A 26 38.64 -3.20 12.05
C ASN A 26 37.91 -3.20 13.40
N ARG A 27 38.53 -3.92 14.35
CA ARG A 27 38.40 -3.77 15.81
C ARG A 27 39.69 -3.13 16.31
N GLY A 28 39.57 -2.15 17.21
CA GLY A 28 40.63 -1.64 18.10
C GLY A 28 39.91 -0.82 19.18
N ILE A 29 39.71 -1.35 20.39
CA ILE A 29 40.55 -1.30 21.60
C ILE A 29 40.64 0.10 22.27
N ALA A 30 40.29 0.06 23.55
CA ALA A 30 40.19 1.02 24.65
C ALA A 30 41.19 2.19 24.79
N THR A 31 40.73 3.27 25.44
CA THR A 31 41.45 3.95 26.53
C THR A 31 40.48 4.60 27.54
N LEU A 32 40.93 4.66 28.79
CA LEU A 32 40.28 5.03 30.05
C LEU A 32 40.24 6.54 30.36
N ALA A 33 39.38 6.86 31.35
CA ALA A 33 39.49 7.88 32.40
C ALA A 33 39.01 9.33 32.13
N GLY A 34 38.25 9.85 33.12
CA GLY A 34 37.96 11.28 33.29
C GLY A 34 36.73 11.56 34.16
N LYS A 35 36.92 11.67 35.48
CA LYS A 35 35.96 12.21 36.46
C LYS A 35 35.95 13.75 36.44
N SER A 36 34.96 14.32 37.16
CA SER A 36 34.75 15.74 37.56
C SER A 36 34.03 16.59 36.52
N GLY A 37 33.11 17.50 36.88
CA GLY A 37 32.67 17.96 38.19
C GLY A 37 31.43 18.85 38.03
N ASP A 38 30.76 19.08 39.16
CA ASP A 38 29.69 20.05 39.35
C ASP A 38 30.03 21.44 38.82
N HIS A 39 29.06 22.10 38.18
CA HIS A 39 28.84 23.53 38.40
C HIS A 39 27.38 23.89 38.15
N ASP A 40 26.77 24.28 39.25
CA ASP A 40 25.53 25.01 39.41
C ASP A 40 25.74 26.46 38.93
N VAL A 41 24.95 26.95 37.96
CA VAL A 41 24.79 28.39 37.70
C VAL A 41 23.36 28.69 37.31
N THR A 42 22.73 29.42 38.22
CA THR A 42 21.46 30.12 38.10
C THR A 42 21.56 31.26 37.08
N GLY A 43 20.57 31.41 36.20
CA GLY A 43 20.56 32.46 35.19
C GLY A 43 19.16 32.84 34.74
N ARG A 44 18.71 34.02 35.20
CA ARG A 44 17.40 34.64 35.02
C ARG A 44 16.92 34.71 33.57
N ARG A 45 15.60 34.52 33.43
CA ARG A 45 14.77 35.03 32.33
C ARG A 45 14.76 36.54 32.40
N ASP A 46 14.91 37.20 31.25
CA ASP A 46 14.24 38.49 31.04
C ASP A 46 13.65 38.59 29.64
N THR A 47 12.41 39.04 29.63
CA THR A 47 11.48 39.09 28.51
C THR A 47 11.66 40.37 27.72
N ARG A 48 11.85 40.28 26.39
CA ARG A 48 11.51 41.39 25.49
C ARG A 48 10.56 40.91 24.40
N ARG A 49 9.34 41.42 24.54
CA ARG A 49 8.23 41.43 23.60
C ARG A 49 8.43 42.67 22.73
N SER A 50 8.38 42.53 21.41
CA SER A 50 8.13 43.65 20.49
C SER A 50 7.30 43.09 19.35
N ASP A 51 6.12 43.66 19.22
CA ASP A 51 5.18 43.47 18.13
C ASP A 51 5.60 44.27 16.88
N VAL A 52 4.71 44.25 15.88
CA VAL A 52 4.58 45.04 14.64
C VAL A 52 5.11 44.30 13.40
N ASN A 53 4.26 43.63 12.61
CA ASN A 53 3.33 44.09 11.55
C ASN A 53 3.99 44.64 10.28
N GLU A 54 3.31 44.39 9.14
CA GLU A 54 3.52 44.87 7.76
C GLU A 54 4.34 43.97 6.81
N LEU A 55 4.01 43.78 5.53
CA LEU A 55 2.84 44.05 4.70
C LEU A 55 2.93 43.05 3.53
N ALA A 56 1.77 42.60 3.06
CA ALA A 56 1.64 41.81 1.85
C ALA A 56 1.45 42.77 0.66
N GLU A 57 2.21 42.55 -0.41
CA GLU A 57 1.86 43.08 -1.73
C GLU A 57 1.80 41.95 -2.75
N CYS A 58 0.61 41.81 -3.34
CA CYS A 58 0.29 40.95 -4.45
C CYS A 58 0.71 41.63 -5.76
N ALA A 59 1.51 40.97 -6.58
CA ALA A 59 1.72 41.33 -7.98
C ALA A 59 0.94 40.35 -8.87
N ALA A 60 0.02 40.87 -9.69
CA ALA A 60 -0.70 40.13 -10.72
C ALA A 60 0.22 39.77 -11.90
N PRO A 61 0.11 38.58 -12.52
CA PRO A 61 0.92 38.24 -13.69
C PRO A 61 0.33 38.80 -15.00
N ARG A 62 1.23 39.36 -15.81
CA ARG A 62 0.99 39.71 -17.22
C ARG A 62 0.77 38.43 -18.05
N THR A 63 -0.27 38.42 -18.86
CA THR A 63 -0.56 37.39 -19.86
C THR A 63 0.39 37.50 -21.05
N LEU A 64 1.12 36.42 -21.34
CA LEU A 64 1.81 36.17 -22.60
C LEU A 64 1.23 34.87 -23.18
N GLY A 65 0.77 34.93 -24.44
CA GLY A 65 0.35 33.73 -25.15
C GLY A 65 1.52 32.77 -25.29
N SER A 66 1.29 31.48 -25.01
CA SER A 66 2.30 30.44 -25.14
C SER A 66 2.09 29.69 -26.46
N GLU A 67 3.05 29.79 -27.35
CA GLU A 67 3.17 28.93 -28.53
C GLU A 67 4.00 27.71 -28.15
N VAL A 68 3.48 26.50 -28.41
CA VAL A 68 4.21 25.25 -28.16
C VAL A 68 4.45 24.60 -29.52
N VAL A 69 5.72 24.52 -29.92
CA VAL A 69 6.13 23.84 -31.14
C VAL A 69 6.64 22.45 -30.76
N GLU A 70 5.99 21.40 -31.25
CA GLU A 70 6.41 20.02 -31.04
C GLU A 70 6.38 19.27 -32.39
N GLY A 71 7.53 19.17 -33.06
CA GLY A 71 7.64 18.59 -34.40
C GLY A 71 7.15 19.52 -35.52
N ASN A 72 6.56 18.96 -36.58
CA ASN A 72 5.97 19.72 -37.69
C ASN A 72 4.55 20.24 -37.41
N ASP A 73 4.03 20.01 -36.19
CA ASP A 73 2.70 20.43 -35.79
C ASP A 73 2.78 21.74 -34.99
N VAL A 74 2.03 22.75 -35.42
CA VAL A 74 1.86 24.01 -34.68
C VAL A 74 0.51 23.95 -33.99
N ILE A 75 0.51 23.97 -32.66
CA ILE A 75 -0.72 24.00 -31.86
C ILE A 75 -0.93 25.43 -31.35
N ARG A 76 -1.96 26.11 -31.88
CA ARG A 76 -2.37 27.43 -31.39
C ARG A 76 -3.54 27.32 -30.43
N LEU A 77 -3.35 27.89 -29.24
CA LEU A 77 -4.39 28.06 -28.23
C LEU A 77 -4.88 29.50 -28.29
N GLU A 78 -6.09 29.71 -28.80
CA GLU A 78 -6.72 31.02 -28.82
C GLU A 78 -7.82 31.10 -27.76
N ARG A 79 -7.71 32.11 -26.89
CA ARG A 79 -8.76 32.46 -25.95
C ARG A 79 -9.81 33.29 -26.69
N VAL A 80 -10.97 32.69 -26.96
CA VAL A 80 -12.09 33.42 -27.58
C VAL A 80 -12.88 34.09 -26.46
N SER A 81 -13.21 35.37 -26.65
CA SER A 81 -13.80 36.27 -25.64
C SER A 81 -14.97 35.67 -24.87
N SER A 82 -15.09 36.01 -23.58
CA SER A 82 -16.18 35.60 -22.71
C SER A 82 -17.46 36.42 -22.96
N VAL A 83 -18.54 35.74 -23.35
CA VAL A 83 -19.90 36.24 -23.19
C VAL A 83 -20.67 35.19 -22.39
N GLY A 84 -20.87 35.47 -21.09
CA GLY A 84 -21.68 34.66 -20.18
C GLY A 84 -21.03 33.35 -19.68
N HIS A 85 -20.44 33.38 -18.48
CA HIS A 85 -20.14 32.27 -17.54
C HIS A 85 -19.51 30.95 -18.06
N ALA A 86 -19.15 30.84 -19.32
CA ALA A 86 -18.42 29.71 -19.89
C ALA A 86 -17.18 30.24 -20.61
N GLU A 87 -16.00 29.81 -20.16
CA GLU A 87 -14.77 30.00 -20.93
C GLU A 87 -14.74 28.96 -22.05
N SER A 88 -14.56 29.42 -23.29
CA SER A 88 -14.30 28.55 -24.44
C SER A 88 -12.84 28.70 -24.85
N VAL A 89 -12.11 27.58 -24.86
CA VAL A 89 -10.74 27.51 -25.41
C VAL A 89 -10.84 26.89 -26.79
N ARG A 90 -10.38 27.61 -27.82
CA ARG A 90 -10.30 27.08 -29.17
C ARG A 90 -8.91 26.48 -29.38
N LEU A 91 -8.88 25.21 -29.78
CA LEU A 91 -7.66 24.48 -30.09
C LEU A 91 -7.64 24.24 -31.59
N THR A 92 -6.67 24.82 -32.27
CA THR A 92 -6.51 24.72 -33.72
C THR A 92 -5.22 23.96 -33.97
N GLN A 93 -5.32 22.83 -34.68
CA GLN A 93 -4.17 22.01 -35.07
C GLN A 93 -3.95 22.21 -36.57
N ASP A 94 -2.92 22.97 -36.92
CA ASP A 94 -2.51 23.12 -38.31
C ASP A 94 -1.54 21.99 -38.65
N GLN A 95 -2.01 21.03 -39.45
CA GLN A 95 -1.14 20.01 -40.04
C GLN A 95 -0.65 20.50 -41.40
N THR A 96 0.61 20.92 -41.47
CA THR A 96 1.26 21.21 -42.76
C THR A 96 1.68 19.89 -43.42
N PHE A 97 0.84 19.38 -44.32
CA PHE A 97 1.21 18.28 -45.21
C PHE A 97 1.80 18.85 -46.51
N LEU A 98 3.08 18.57 -46.78
CA LEU A 98 3.69 18.84 -48.08
C LEU A 98 3.33 17.70 -49.04
N GLY A 99 2.14 17.80 -49.65
CA GLY A 99 1.69 16.91 -50.72
C GLY A 99 0.74 17.67 -51.64
N GLU A 100 1.11 17.81 -52.91
CA GLU A 100 0.30 18.47 -53.93
C GLU A 100 -0.98 17.65 -54.19
N GLY A 101 -2.14 18.30 -54.04
CA GLY A 101 -3.41 17.80 -54.57
C GLY A 101 -4.50 17.62 -53.52
N GLU A 102 -5.54 18.45 -53.65
CA GLU A 102 -6.85 18.41 -52.98
C GLU A 102 -6.94 19.08 -51.60
N SER A 103 -7.74 20.16 -51.55
CA SER A 103 -8.04 20.93 -50.36
C SER A 103 -9.02 20.18 -49.45
N GLU A 104 -8.54 19.66 -48.33
CA GLU A 104 -9.41 19.20 -47.24
C GLU A 104 -9.68 20.35 -46.26
N GLU A 105 -10.95 20.57 -45.95
CA GLU A 105 -11.37 21.56 -44.95
C GLU A 105 -10.85 21.16 -43.55
N PRO A 106 -10.33 22.10 -42.75
CA PRO A 106 -9.82 21.79 -41.42
C PRO A 106 -10.95 21.26 -40.52
N ILE A 107 -10.73 20.09 -39.93
CA ILE A 107 -11.66 19.47 -38.98
C ILE A 107 -11.70 20.32 -37.71
N GLN A 108 -12.77 21.08 -37.52
CA GLN A 108 -13.02 21.82 -36.27
C GLN A 108 -13.60 20.88 -35.22
N LEU A 109 -12.82 20.59 -34.17
CA LEU A 109 -13.30 19.93 -32.97
C LEU A 109 -13.55 20.97 -31.87
N SER A 110 -14.81 21.26 -31.58
CA SER A 110 -15.20 22.08 -30.43
C SER A 110 -15.46 21.21 -29.21
N PHE A 111 -14.75 21.47 -28.11
CA PHE A 111 -15.02 20.85 -26.81
C PHE A 111 -15.50 21.91 -25.82
N THR A 112 -16.46 21.57 -24.97
CA THR A 112 -16.89 22.46 -23.88
C THR A 112 -16.27 22.02 -22.56
N LEU A 113 -15.89 22.97 -21.69
CA LEU A 113 -15.33 22.67 -20.37
C LEU A 113 -16.27 21.80 -19.50
N SER A 114 -17.58 21.87 -19.75
CA SER A 114 -18.61 21.00 -19.16
C SER A 114 -18.43 19.50 -19.50
N ASP A 115 -17.75 19.16 -20.59
CA ASP A 115 -17.48 17.76 -20.97
C ASP A 115 -16.39 17.13 -20.08
N PHE A 116 -15.64 17.94 -19.34
CA PHE A 116 -14.53 17.52 -18.47
C PHE A 116 -14.88 17.53 -16.97
N GLU A 117 -15.92 18.26 -16.57
CA GLU A 117 -16.41 18.29 -15.18
C GLU A 117 -17.38 17.14 -14.89
N GLY A 118 -16.88 15.92 -14.98
CA GLY A 118 -17.54 14.76 -14.40
C GLY A 118 -17.47 14.80 -12.86
N THR A 119 -18.23 15.68 -12.22
CA THR A 119 -18.44 15.66 -10.76
C THR A 119 -19.10 14.33 -10.40
N ARG A 120 -18.31 13.31 -10.09
CA ARG A 120 -18.82 12.07 -9.50
C ARG A 120 -19.53 12.47 -8.21
N PRO A 121 -20.83 12.17 -8.04
CA PRO A 121 -21.53 12.50 -6.81
C PRO A 121 -20.75 11.90 -5.62
N PRO A 122 -20.61 12.65 -4.51
CA PRO A 122 -19.90 12.16 -3.34
C PRO A 122 -20.48 10.80 -2.95
N ARG A 123 -19.64 9.76 -3.00
CA ARG A 123 -20.07 8.41 -2.64
C ARG A 123 -20.66 8.45 -1.24
N SER A 124 -21.96 8.20 -1.13
CA SER A 124 -22.63 8.08 0.15
C SER A 124 -21.81 7.15 1.04
N PRO A 125 -21.47 7.54 2.27
CA PRO A 125 -20.62 6.75 3.13
C PRO A 125 -21.26 5.37 3.31
N ARG A 126 -20.66 4.34 2.69
CA ARG A 126 -21.15 2.97 2.83
C ARG A 126 -21.18 2.65 4.32
N PRO A 127 -22.32 2.22 4.90
CA PRO A 127 -22.39 1.87 6.30
C PRO A 127 -21.28 0.89 6.63
N ARG A 128 -20.34 1.32 7.49
CA ARG A 128 -19.28 0.46 7.99
C ARG A 128 -19.94 -0.49 8.98
N TYR A 129 -20.48 -1.60 8.48
CA TYR A 129 -20.96 -2.68 9.33
C TYR A 129 -19.79 -3.15 10.19
N ARG A 130 -19.83 -2.82 11.48
CA ARG A 130 -18.93 -3.44 12.46
C ARG A 130 -19.17 -4.93 12.35
N CYS A 131 -18.09 -5.72 12.28
CA CYS A 131 -18.19 -7.16 12.44
C CYS A 131 -18.84 -7.39 13.80
N GLN A 132 -20.14 -7.69 13.83
CA GLN A 132 -20.78 -8.07 15.07
C GLN A 132 -20.07 -9.32 15.59
N PRO A 133 -19.85 -9.40 16.92
CA PRO A 133 -19.35 -10.60 17.56
C PRO A 133 -20.07 -11.81 16.99
N ILE A 134 -19.28 -12.74 16.51
CA ILE A 134 -19.76 -13.99 15.95
C ILE A 134 -20.23 -14.80 17.17
N ALA A 135 -21.55 -14.95 17.34
CA ALA A 135 -22.11 -15.89 18.30
C ALA A 135 -21.41 -17.23 18.11
N ALA A 136 -20.91 -17.80 19.21
CA ALA A 136 -20.22 -19.08 19.18
C ALA A 136 -21.18 -20.13 18.61
N PRO A 137 -20.69 -21.08 17.79
CA PRO A 137 -21.50 -22.23 17.37
C PRO A 137 -22.10 -22.90 18.62
N LYS A 138 -23.38 -23.29 18.54
CA LYS A 138 -24.17 -23.78 19.69
C LYS A 138 -23.67 -25.13 20.24
N ALA A 139 -22.89 -25.88 19.47
CA ALA A 139 -22.18 -27.06 19.92
C ALA A 139 -20.70 -26.72 20.18
N SER A 140 -20.15 -27.13 21.33
CA SER A 140 -18.73 -27.00 21.61
C SER A 140 -17.92 -27.92 20.69
N ASP A 141 -17.52 -27.41 19.54
CA ASP A 141 -16.63 -28.12 18.62
C ASP A 141 -15.21 -28.18 19.22
N ALA A 142 -14.86 -29.33 19.80
CA ALA A 142 -13.57 -29.56 20.45
C ALA A 142 -12.39 -29.31 19.49
N LEU A 143 -12.55 -29.61 18.19
CA LEU A 143 -11.51 -29.36 17.19
C LEU A 143 -11.32 -27.86 16.94
N LEU A 144 -12.37 -27.05 16.98
CA LEU A 144 -12.23 -25.59 16.89
C LEU A 144 -11.51 -24.98 18.09
N VAL A 145 -11.72 -25.53 19.29
CA VAL A 145 -11.02 -25.11 20.50
C VAL A 145 -9.54 -25.43 20.38
N LEU A 146 -9.21 -26.68 20.02
CA LEU A 146 -7.83 -27.12 19.83
C LEU A 146 -7.12 -26.35 18.70
N PHE A 147 -7.82 -26.11 17.58
CA PHE A 147 -7.30 -25.30 16.48
C PHE A 147 -6.97 -23.87 16.93
N ARG A 148 -7.86 -23.24 17.72
CA ARG A 148 -7.63 -21.90 18.26
C ARG A 148 -6.31 -21.86 19.04
N GLU A 149 -6.13 -22.79 19.97
CA GLU A 149 -4.97 -22.84 20.86
C GLU A 149 -3.68 -23.02 20.06
N ARG A 150 -3.66 -23.98 19.13
CA ARG A 150 -2.48 -24.22 18.28
C ARG A 150 -2.20 -23.07 17.31
N ALA A 151 -3.24 -22.43 16.77
CA ALA A 151 -3.07 -21.27 15.90
C ALA A 151 -2.48 -20.07 16.67
N GLU A 152 -2.90 -19.87 17.92
CA GLU A 152 -2.37 -18.83 18.82
C GLU A 152 -0.93 -19.12 19.24
N ALA A 153 -0.59 -20.40 19.49
CA ALA A 153 0.77 -20.81 19.81
C ALA A 153 1.74 -20.67 18.60
N ARG A 154 1.27 -20.97 17.39
CA ARG A 154 2.13 -21.02 16.18
C ARG A 154 2.25 -19.70 15.44
N HIS A 155 1.25 -18.83 15.52
CA HIS A 155 1.14 -17.63 14.69
C HIS A 155 0.94 -16.36 15.50
N ALA A 156 1.36 -15.22 14.94
CA ALA A 156 1.06 -13.91 15.51
C ALA A 156 -0.46 -13.75 15.74
N ALA A 157 -0.85 -13.14 16.86
CA ALA A 157 -2.25 -13.02 17.30
C ALA A 157 -3.22 -12.55 16.19
N ARG A 158 -2.79 -11.59 15.35
CA ARG A 158 -3.60 -11.10 14.21
C ARG A 158 -3.84 -12.17 13.15
N THR A 159 -2.84 -13.01 12.86
CA THR A 159 -2.96 -14.11 11.90
C THR A 159 -3.84 -15.22 12.46
N ALA A 160 -3.62 -15.60 13.73
CA ALA A 160 -4.47 -16.57 14.43
C ALA A 160 -5.95 -16.13 14.45
N ALA A 161 -6.23 -14.88 14.80
CA ALA A 161 -7.57 -14.29 14.76
C ALA A 161 -8.20 -14.37 13.36
N LYS A 162 -7.43 -14.08 12.30
CA LYS A 162 -7.90 -14.20 10.91
C LYS A 162 -8.21 -15.63 10.50
N TYR A 163 -7.42 -16.61 10.92
CA TYR A 163 -7.70 -18.02 10.64
C TYR A 163 -8.94 -18.49 11.38
N ARG A 164 -9.09 -18.17 12.67
CA ARG A 164 -10.30 -18.48 13.44
C ARG A 164 -11.56 -17.89 12.81
N TRP A 165 -11.49 -16.62 12.42
CA TRP A 165 -12.60 -15.97 11.71
C TRP A 165 -12.95 -16.72 10.42
N ALA A 166 -11.96 -17.05 9.60
CA ALA A 166 -12.15 -17.72 8.32
C ALA A 166 -12.77 -19.10 8.45
N VAL A 167 -12.32 -19.90 9.42
CA VAL A 167 -12.90 -21.23 9.67
C VAL A 167 -14.34 -21.12 10.16
N ARG A 168 -14.63 -20.18 11.07
CA ARG A 168 -16.00 -19.94 11.54
C ARG A 168 -16.93 -19.41 10.45
N ASP A 169 -16.43 -18.56 9.56
CA ASP A 169 -17.20 -18.10 8.40
C ASP A 169 -17.49 -19.27 7.45
N LEU A 170 -16.52 -20.15 7.22
CA LEU A 170 -16.68 -21.35 6.39
C LEU A 170 -17.73 -22.32 6.94
N LEU A 171 -17.73 -22.59 8.25
CA LEU A 171 -18.74 -23.45 8.89
C LEU A 171 -20.15 -22.90 8.75
N ARG A 172 -20.31 -21.57 8.79
CA ARG A 172 -21.62 -20.93 8.56
C ARG A 172 -22.06 -20.96 7.11
N ILE A 173 -21.11 -20.85 6.18
CA ILE A 173 -21.41 -21.05 4.77
C ILE A 173 -21.93 -22.48 4.59
N ALA A 174 -21.27 -23.47 5.20
CA ALA A 174 -21.73 -24.86 5.18
C ALA A 174 -23.13 -25.02 5.81
N GLU A 175 -23.38 -24.43 6.99
CA GLU A 175 -24.70 -24.39 7.63
C GLU A 175 -25.77 -23.75 6.73
N GLY A 176 -25.42 -22.68 6.00
CA GLY A 176 -26.32 -22.05 5.04
C GLY A 176 -26.61 -22.92 3.82
N ILE A 177 -25.71 -23.84 3.46
CA ILE A 177 -25.90 -24.80 2.36
C ILE A 177 -26.76 -25.99 2.80
N THR A 178 -26.53 -26.51 4.01
CA THR A 178 -27.22 -27.70 4.52
C THR A 178 -28.52 -27.38 5.25
N GLY A 179 -28.72 -26.12 5.67
CA GLY A 179 -29.82 -25.71 6.53
C GLY A 179 -29.67 -26.17 7.99
N SER A 180 -28.53 -26.76 8.38
CA SER A 180 -28.29 -27.31 9.72
C SER A 180 -26.89 -26.98 10.22
N PRO A 181 -26.66 -26.83 11.54
CA PRO A 181 -25.32 -26.58 12.08
C PRO A 181 -24.32 -27.66 11.67
N VAL A 182 -23.14 -27.25 11.18
CA VAL A 182 -22.09 -28.16 10.71
C VAL A 182 -20.86 -28.02 11.62
N ALA A 183 -20.39 -29.13 12.20
CA ALA A 183 -19.13 -29.17 12.95
C ALA A 183 -17.93 -29.26 11.99
N LEU A 184 -16.73 -28.91 12.48
CA LEU A 184 -15.52 -28.93 11.67
C LEU A 184 -15.17 -30.32 11.14
N LEU A 185 -15.37 -31.37 11.96
CA LEU A 185 -15.12 -32.74 11.52
C LEU A 185 -16.09 -33.16 10.41
N ASP A 186 -17.38 -32.86 10.57
CA ASP A 186 -18.42 -33.19 9.58
C ASP A 186 -18.17 -32.47 8.26
N LEU A 187 -17.78 -31.19 8.32
CA LEU A 187 -17.37 -30.44 7.15
C LEU A 187 -16.18 -31.10 6.44
N LEU A 188 -15.19 -31.62 7.18
CA LEU A 188 -14.03 -32.29 6.57
C LEU A 188 -14.35 -33.68 6.03
N ARG A 189 -15.33 -34.39 6.61
CA ARG A 189 -15.79 -35.70 6.12
C ARG A 189 -16.55 -35.57 4.80
N ASP A 190 -17.41 -34.57 4.69
CA ASP A 190 -18.15 -34.28 3.46
C ASP A 190 -17.31 -33.41 2.51
N ARG A 191 -16.54 -34.08 1.64
CA ARG A 191 -15.66 -33.42 0.66
C ARG A 191 -16.42 -32.53 -0.32
N GLU A 192 -17.65 -32.91 -0.67
CA GLU A 192 -18.48 -32.15 -1.59
C GLU A 192 -18.96 -30.87 -0.92
N LEU A 193 -19.47 -30.96 0.31
CA LEU A 193 -19.86 -29.80 1.12
C LEU A 193 -18.68 -28.87 1.37
N LEU A 194 -17.51 -29.40 1.74
CA LEU A 194 -16.29 -28.60 1.91
C LEU A 194 -15.93 -27.85 0.63
N GLY A 195 -15.95 -28.54 -0.51
CA GLY A 195 -15.72 -27.93 -1.81
C GLY A 195 -16.70 -26.78 -2.08
N LYS A 196 -18.00 -27.06 -1.95
CA LYS A 196 -19.08 -26.06 -2.15
C LYS A 196 -18.90 -24.86 -1.20
N ALA A 197 -18.61 -25.09 0.07
CA ALA A 197 -18.40 -24.04 1.06
C ALA A 197 -17.15 -23.19 0.74
N LEU A 198 -16.05 -23.81 0.32
CA LEU A 198 -14.82 -23.11 -0.09
C LEU A 198 -15.00 -22.30 -1.38
N MET A 199 -15.95 -22.67 -2.22
CA MET A 199 -16.25 -22.00 -3.49
C MET A 199 -17.37 -20.99 -3.42
N SER A 200 -18.18 -21.05 -2.36
CA SER A 200 -19.32 -20.18 -2.18
C SER A 200 -18.87 -18.73 -2.31
N ALA A 201 -19.39 -18.09 -3.36
CA ALA A 201 -19.27 -16.67 -3.51
C ALA A 201 -20.24 -15.96 -2.55
N THR A 202 -21.13 -16.66 -1.85
CA THR A 202 -22.13 -16.04 -0.97
C THR A 202 -21.63 -16.08 0.48
N GLY A 203 -21.27 -14.92 0.99
CA GLY A 203 -20.89 -14.74 2.38
C GLY A 203 -22.09 -14.47 3.28
N ARG A 204 -21.79 -14.14 4.54
CA ARG A 204 -22.80 -13.74 5.53
C ARG A 204 -23.75 -12.66 4.97
N HIS A 205 -25.05 -12.89 5.11
CA HIS A 205 -26.14 -12.00 4.65
C HIS A 205 -26.28 -11.89 3.12
N GLY A 206 -26.00 -12.95 2.37
CA GLY A 206 -26.18 -12.94 0.91
C GLY A 206 -25.14 -12.11 0.16
N ARG A 207 -24.13 -11.55 0.84
CA ARG A 207 -23.14 -10.68 0.20
C ARG A 207 -22.13 -11.47 -0.56
N THR A 208 -21.83 -11.05 -1.78
CA THR A 208 -20.83 -11.75 -2.57
C THR A 208 -19.41 -11.55 -1.99
N GLN A 209 -18.74 -12.65 -1.63
CA GLN A 209 -17.38 -12.70 -1.14
C GLN A 209 -16.40 -12.33 -2.25
N SER A 210 -15.32 -11.64 -1.85
CA SER A 210 -14.23 -11.38 -2.77
C SER A 210 -13.36 -12.62 -2.96
N ARG A 211 -12.71 -12.76 -4.12
CA ARG A 211 -11.69 -13.81 -4.35
C ARG A 211 -10.62 -13.88 -3.26
N TYR A 212 -10.30 -12.75 -2.62
CA TYR A 212 -9.34 -12.72 -1.50
C TYR A 212 -9.89 -13.40 -0.25
N THR A 213 -11.17 -13.20 0.06
CA THR A 213 -11.84 -13.86 1.18
C THR A 213 -11.87 -15.37 0.98
N VAL A 214 -12.27 -15.81 -0.21
CA VAL A 214 -12.25 -17.22 -0.62
C VAL A 214 -10.83 -17.81 -0.55
N ALA A 215 -9.82 -17.08 -1.04
CA ALA A 215 -8.41 -17.49 -0.88
C ALA A 215 -7.99 -17.63 0.59
N HIS A 216 -8.46 -16.73 1.45
CA HIS A 216 -8.16 -16.74 2.88
C HIS A 216 -8.83 -17.90 3.60
N HIS A 217 -10.07 -18.29 3.22
CA HIS A 217 -10.71 -19.53 3.71
C HIS A 217 -9.88 -20.76 3.38
N ARG A 218 -9.40 -20.87 2.13
CA ARG A 218 -8.52 -21.96 1.71
C ARG A 218 -7.20 -22.01 2.49
N THR A 219 -6.60 -20.86 2.74
CA THR A 219 -5.39 -20.81 3.59
C THR A 219 -5.70 -21.26 5.01
N ALA A 220 -6.83 -20.85 5.58
CA ALA A 220 -7.23 -21.20 6.93
C ALA A 220 -7.54 -22.70 7.07
N ILE A 221 -8.28 -23.32 6.14
CA ILE A 221 -8.57 -24.76 6.22
C ILE A 221 -7.31 -25.61 6.02
N ARG A 222 -6.35 -25.17 5.19
CA ARG A 222 -5.03 -25.82 5.10
C ARG A 222 -4.22 -25.67 6.39
N ALA A 223 -4.41 -24.58 7.13
CA ALA A 223 -3.81 -24.42 8.45
C ALA A 223 -4.46 -25.36 9.47
N VAL A 224 -5.78 -25.60 9.40
CA VAL A 224 -6.48 -26.63 10.19
C VAL A 224 -5.87 -28.00 9.92
N ALA A 225 -5.83 -28.44 8.66
CA ALA A 225 -5.25 -29.73 8.28
C ALA A 225 -3.81 -29.92 8.78
N ARG A 226 -3.00 -28.86 8.74
CA ARG A 226 -1.61 -28.89 9.23
C ARG A 226 -1.53 -28.96 10.75
N LEU A 227 -2.27 -28.10 11.45
CA LEU A 227 -2.15 -27.93 12.90
C LEU A 227 -2.86 -29.03 13.69
N LEU A 228 -3.86 -29.67 13.10
CA LEU A 228 -4.63 -30.78 13.68
C LEU A 228 -4.35 -32.10 12.96
N LYS A 229 -3.15 -32.28 12.40
CA LYS A 229 -2.87 -33.43 11.53
C LYS A 229 -3.14 -34.76 12.25
N ALA A 230 -2.63 -34.93 13.48
CA ALA A 230 -2.77 -36.18 14.22
C ALA A 230 -4.24 -36.51 14.51
N GLU A 231 -5.01 -35.55 15.03
CA GLU A 231 -6.41 -35.73 15.39
C GLU A 231 -7.29 -35.97 14.17
N LEU A 232 -7.03 -35.27 13.08
CA LEU A 232 -7.81 -35.41 11.86
C LEU A 232 -7.46 -36.68 11.10
N THR A 233 -6.21 -37.14 11.09
CA THR A 233 -5.86 -38.43 10.47
C THR A 233 -6.59 -39.56 11.14
N ASP A 234 -6.61 -39.58 12.47
CA ASP A 234 -7.36 -40.58 13.26
C ASP A 234 -8.87 -40.51 12.96
N ALA A 235 -9.45 -39.31 13.03
CA ALA A 235 -10.90 -39.14 12.86
C ALA A 235 -11.43 -39.28 11.42
N LEU A 236 -10.58 -39.06 10.41
CA LEU A 236 -10.93 -39.14 8.98
C LEU A 236 -10.47 -40.45 8.31
N GLY A 237 -9.54 -41.19 8.91
CA GLY A 237 -8.91 -42.36 8.29
C GLY A 237 -8.06 -42.04 7.05
N ALA A 238 -7.67 -40.78 6.86
CA ALA A 238 -6.91 -40.30 5.70
C ALA A 238 -6.09 -39.04 6.05
N ASP A 239 -5.06 -38.73 5.25
CA ASP A 239 -4.30 -37.47 5.45
C ASP A 239 -5.24 -36.26 5.23
N PRO A 240 -5.43 -35.38 6.24
CA PRO A 240 -6.32 -34.23 6.10
C PRO A 240 -5.89 -33.25 4.99
N HIS A 241 -4.60 -33.22 4.61
CA HIS A 241 -4.17 -32.42 3.45
C HIS A 241 -4.73 -32.96 2.13
N GLU A 242 -4.82 -34.28 2.00
CA GLU A 242 -5.40 -34.96 0.85
C GLU A 242 -6.90 -34.71 0.77
N VAL A 243 -7.60 -34.83 1.90
CA VAL A 243 -9.03 -34.50 2.01
C VAL A 243 -9.33 -33.08 1.53
N VAL A 244 -8.57 -32.08 2.01
CA VAL A 244 -8.73 -30.68 1.58
C VAL A 244 -8.40 -30.51 0.08
N ARG A 245 -7.39 -31.22 -0.43
CA ARG A 245 -6.98 -31.16 -1.83
C ARG A 245 -8.07 -31.73 -2.74
N ASP A 246 -8.64 -32.86 -2.38
CA ASP A 246 -9.70 -33.54 -3.12
C ASP A 246 -11.00 -32.71 -3.12
N ALA A 247 -11.39 -32.18 -1.97
CA ALA A 247 -12.53 -31.26 -1.88
C ALA A 247 -12.37 -30.03 -2.77
N LEU A 248 -11.16 -29.46 -2.85
CA LEU A 248 -10.87 -28.35 -3.75
C LEU A 248 -10.91 -28.75 -5.23
N ARG A 249 -10.45 -29.96 -5.58
CA ARG A 249 -10.49 -30.48 -6.95
C ARG A 249 -11.92 -30.75 -7.42
N ALA A 250 -12.77 -31.27 -6.55
CA ALA A 250 -14.18 -31.57 -6.85
C ALA A 250 -14.99 -30.35 -7.32
N VAL A 251 -14.53 -29.13 -7.00
CA VAL A 251 -15.21 -27.87 -7.32
C VAL A 251 -14.36 -26.92 -8.16
N ALA A 252 -13.18 -27.37 -8.60
CA ALA A 252 -12.31 -26.58 -9.45
C ALA A 252 -12.64 -26.82 -10.92
N GLU A 253 -12.59 -25.75 -11.72
CA GLU A 253 -12.63 -25.89 -13.17
C GLU A 253 -11.23 -26.23 -13.69
N PRO A 254 -11.09 -27.23 -14.59
CA PRO A 254 -9.84 -27.43 -15.31
C PRO A 254 -9.55 -26.21 -16.21
N ARG A 255 -8.31 -25.74 -16.20
CA ARG A 255 -7.82 -24.60 -16.99
C ARG A 255 -6.41 -24.93 -17.50
N GLY A 256 -6.34 -25.41 -18.74
CA GLY A 256 -5.10 -25.94 -19.31
C GLY A 256 -4.63 -27.18 -18.53
N GLY A 257 -3.32 -27.27 -18.26
CA GLY A 257 -2.74 -28.33 -17.41
C GLY A 257 -2.95 -28.15 -15.90
N GLY A 258 -3.83 -27.22 -15.46
CA GLY A 258 -4.05 -26.91 -14.04
C GLY A 258 -5.52 -26.73 -13.68
N TYR A 259 -5.75 -26.29 -12.44
CA TYR A 259 -7.09 -26.08 -11.88
C TYR A 259 -7.30 -24.63 -11.45
N ARG A 260 -8.48 -24.08 -11.75
CA ARG A 260 -8.89 -22.73 -11.34
C ARG A 260 -10.14 -22.81 -10.48
N LEU A 261 -10.09 -22.13 -9.35
CA LEU A 261 -11.28 -21.88 -8.55
C LEU A 261 -12.00 -20.63 -9.06
N VAL A 262 -13.21 -20.80 -9.58
CA VAL A 262 -14.12 -19.74 -10.06
C VAL A 262 -14.81 -18.94 -8.96
N GLY A 263 -14.70 -19.35 -7.69
CA GLY A 263 -15.38 -18.71 -6.57
C GLY A 263 -14.96 -17.25 -6.30
N GLY A 264 -15.95 -16.43 -5.98
CA GLY A 264 -15.81 -15.05 -5.51
C GLY A 264 -15.74 -14.00 -6.62
N VAL A 265 -16.29 -12.81 -6.32
CA VAL A 265 -16.27 -11.68 -7.26
C VAL A 265 -14.82 -11.24 -7.46
N PRO A 266 -14.41 -10.94 -8.71
CA PRO A 266 -13.19 -10.19 -8.95
C PRO A 266 -13.20 -8.96 -8.04
N ARG A 267 -12.28 -8.94 -7.07
CA ARG A 267 -12.06 -7.72 -6.31
C ARG A 267 -11.52 -6.71 -7.32
N ARG A 268 -12.17 -5.55 -7.48
CA ARG A 268 -11.54 -4.38 -8.12
C ARG A 268 -10.19 -4.18 -7.41
N ARG A 269 -9.11 -4.61 -8.07
CA ARG A 269 -7.75 -4.49 -7.54
C ARG A 269 -7.34 -3.04 -7.70
N GLY A 270 -6.69 -2.50 -6.66
CA GLY A 270 -6.43 -1.07 -6.56
C GLY A 270 -7.68 -0.30 -6.12
N GLY A 271 -7.61 0.34 -4.95
CA GLY A 271 -8.56 1.42 -4.62
C GLY A 271 -8.35 2.65 -5.51
N ALA A 272 -8.99 3.77 -5.21
CA ALA A 272 -8.64 5.04 -5.87
C ALA A 272 -7.19 5.42 -5.55
N VAL A 273 -6.45 5.95 -6.52
CA VAL A 273 -5.11 6.51 -6.36
C VAL A 273 -5.27 8.03 -6.49
N PRO A 274 -4.78 8.83 -5.53
CA PRO A 274 -4.85 10.28 -5.65
C PRO A 274 -3.98 10.74 -6.81
N THR A 275 -4.40 11.79 -7.50
CA THR A 275 -3.59 12.55 -8.45
C THR A 275 -2.54 13.40 -7.74
N PRO A 276 -1.49 13.89 -8.43
CA PRO A 276 -0.52 14.81 -7.84
C PRO A 276 -1.19 16.03 -7.18
N VAL A 277 -2.13 16.66 -7.88
CA VAL A 277 -2.90 17.81 -7.37
C VAL A 277 -3.68 17.46 -6.10
N GLU A 278 -4.33 16.30 -6.04
CA GLU A 278 -5.02 15.86 -4.83
C GLU A 278 -4.06 15.59 -3.66
N VAL A 279 -2.86 15.07 -3.93
CA VAL A 279 -1.84 14.89 -2.88
C VAL A 279 -1.40 16.26 -2.34
N ASP A 280 -1.16 17.22 -3.21
CA ASP A 280 -0.74 18.57 -2.83
C ASP A 280 -1.82 19.30 -2.03
N THR A 281 -3.10 19.21 -2.43
CA THR A 281 -4.21 19.81 -1.66
C THR A 281 -4.41 19.13 -0.31
N ILE A 282 -4.23 17.80 -0.21
CA ILE A 282 -4.24 17.08 1.07
C ILE A 282 -3.10 17.56 1.97
N LEU A 283 -1.90 17.73 1.43
CA LEU A 283 -0.75 18.23 2.19
C LEU A 283 -0.97 19.67 2.64
N ALA A 284 -1.48 20.56 1.78
CA ALA A 284 -1.83 21.92 2.13
C ALA A 284 -2.87 21.97 3.28
N ALA A 285 -3.91 21.14 3.22
CA ALA A 285 -4.91 21.02 4.28
C ALA A 285 -4.32 20.54 5.62
N LEU A 286 -3.27 19.70 5.58
CA LEU A 286 -2.54 19.27 6.78
C LEU A 286 -1.62 20.37 7.31
N ALA A 287 -0.93 21.11 6.43
CA ALA A 287 -0.05 22.21 6.79
C ALA A 287 -0.81 23.39 7.43
N ALA A 288 -2.06 23.62 7.02
CA ALA A 288 -2.93 24.62 7.61
C ALA A 288 -3.32 24.31 9.07
N LYS A 289 -3.15 23.07 9.54
CA LYS A 289 -3.35 22.73 10.95
C LYS A 289 -2.18 23.30 11.77
N GLY A 290 -2.46 24.27 12.61
CA GLY A 290 -1.47 24.83 13.53
C GLY A 290 -0.94 23.82 14.55
N GLY A 291 0.15 24.20 15.23
CA GLY A 291 0.77 23.42 16.30
C GLY A 291 1.55 22.19 15.83
N TRP A 292 2.25 21.54 16.78
CA TRP A 292 3.15 20.43 16.47
C TRP A 292 2.44 19.21 15.86
N GLN A 293 1.13 19.03 16.14
CA GLN A 293 0.35 17.92 15.60
C GLN A 293 0.07 18.09 14.09
N GLY A 294 -0.26 19.30 13.64
CA GLY A 294 -0.44 19.57 12.21
C GLY A 294 0.86 19.40 11.43
N VAL A 295 1.97 19.93 11.97
CA VAL A 295 3.31 19.74 11.39
C VAL A 295 3.71 18.26 11.33
N ARG A 296 3.41 17.48 12.38
CA ARG A 296 3.59 16.01 12.39
C ARG A 296 2.81 15.35 11.28
N ASP A 297 1.53 15.69 11.18
CA ASP A 297 0.59 15.04 10.27
C ASP A 297 0.94 15.33 8.81
N HIS A 298 1.33 16.57 8.51
CA HIS A 298 1.91 16.95 7.23
C HIS A 298 3.16 16.12 6.92
N ALA A 299 4.15 16.09 7.82
CA ALA A 299 5.41 15.39 7.59
C ALA A 299 5.22 13.88 7.35
N ILE A 300 4.41 13.19 8.16
CA ILE A 300 4.22 11.74 8.00
C ILE A 300 3.47 11.39 6.70
N VAL A 301 2.50 12.21 6.27
CA VAL A 301 1.76 12.00 5.02
C VAL A 301 2.65 12.29 3.81
N LEU A 302 3.44 13.36 3.85
CA LEU A 302 4.45 13.66 2.84
C LEU A 302 5.44 12.50 2.67
N LEU A 303 5.98 11.99 3.78
CA LEU A 303 6.90 10.85 3.75
C LEU A 303 6.24 9.59 3.17
N LEU A 304 4.96 9.32 3.46
CA LEU A 304 4.23 8.20 2.85
C LEU A 304 4.10 8.36 1.33
N ALA A 305 3.85 9.59 0.86
CA ALA A 305 3.73 9.91 -0.56
C ALA A 305 5.08 9.88 -1.29
N ARG A 306 6.20 10.20 -0.62
CA ARG A 306 7.53 10.31 -1.24
C ARG A 306 8.40 9.04 -1.16
N THR A 307 8.11 8.12 -0.24
CA THR A 307 9.02 6.97 0.02
C THR A 307 8.44 5.60 -0.31
N ALA A 308 7.20 5.55 -0.81
CA ALA A 308 6.45 4.30 -0.95
C ALA A 308 6.34 3.48 0.35
N SER A 309 6.59 4.05 1.54
CA SER A 309 6.70 3.24 2.77
C SER A 309 5.40 2.50 3.09
N ARG A 310 5.51 1.33 3.72
CA ARG A 310 4.33 0.66 4.30
C ARG A 310 3.90 1.48 5.52
N VAL A 311 2.60 1.67 5.70
CA VAL A 311 2.11 2.46 6.85
C VAL A 311 2.61 1.93 8.19
N SER A 312 2.76 0.60 8.33
CA SER A 312 3.32 0.01 9.55
C SER A 312 4.77 0.43 9.76
N ALA A 313 5.60 0.40 8.72
CA ALA A 313 7.01 0.77 8.79
C ALA A 313 7.15 2.26 9.11
N MET A 314 6.42 3.12 8.40
CA MET A 314 6.44 4.57 8.64
C MET A 314 5.98 4.90 10.06
N ARG A 315 4.84 4.37 10.51
CA ARG A 315 4.31 4.63 11.85
C ARG A 315 5.23 4.12 12.97
N THR A 316 5.91 3.00 12.74
CA THR A 316 6.85 2.43 13.72
C THR A 316 8.27 2.97 13.56
N LEU A 317 8.50 3.97 12.71
CA LEU A 317 9.80 4.59 12.54
C LEU A 317 10.31 5.12 13.89
N ASP A 318 11.55 4.76 14.20
CA ASP A 318 12.25 5.17 15.40
C ASP A 318 13.23 6.28 15.02
N ALA A 319 13.48 7.24 15.90
CA ALA A 319 14.38 8.35 15.61
C ALA A 319 15.82 7.87 15.38
N ARG A 320 16.21 6.71 15.92
CA ARG A 320 17.51 6.05 15.63
C ARG A 320 17.67 5.62 14.17
N ASP A 321 16.54 5.38 13.51
CA ASP A 321 16.46 4.97 12.11
C ASP A 321 16.40 6.18 11.17
N VAL A 322 16.58 7.39 11.70
CA VAL A 322 16.64 8.66 10.95
C VAL A 322 18.04 9.22 11.09
N ARG A 323 18.85 9.10 10.04
CA ARG A 323 20.23 9.58 10.02
C ARG A 323 20.29 10.95 9.38
N LEU A 324 20.88 11.90 10.11
CA LEU A 324 21.22 13.21 9.58
C LEU A 324 22.61 13.11 8.92
N MET A 325 22.67 13.45 7.64
CA MET A 325 23.91 13.44 6.87
C MET A 325 24.66 14.77 7.05
N ARG A 326 25.94 14.80 6.65
CA ARG A 326 26.81 15.98 6.80
C ARG A 326 26.33 17.19 6.00
N ASP A 327 25.76 16.95 4.82
CA ASP A 327 25.15 17.97 3.94
C ASP A 327 23.76 18.43 4.43
N GLY A 328 23.29 17.86 5.55
CA GLY A 328 21.99 18.17 6.11
C GLY A 328 20.82 17.36 5.55
N SER A 329 21.04 16.52 4.53
CA SER A 329 20.02 15.58 4.06
C SER A 329 19.67 14.56 5.14
N ILE A 330 18.47 13.96 5.03
CA ILE A 330 18.02 12.90 5.93
C ILE A 330 17.93 11.58 5.17
N ARG A 331 18.49 10.52 5.78
CA ARG A 331 18.33 9.13 5.31
C ARG A 331 17.51 8.31 6.31
N LEU A 332 16.48 7.63 5.82
CA LEU A 332 15.62 6.77 6.61
C LEU A 332 16.02 5.31 6.46
N MET A 333 16.01 4.57 7.57
CA MET A 333 16.08 3.11 7.57
C MET A 333 14.67 2.51 7.72
N LEU A 334 14.11 2.02 6.61
CA LEU A 334 12.74 1.50 6.58
C LEU A 334 12.73 -0.04 6.61
N TYR A 335 12.21 -0.61 7.69
CA TYR A 335 12.10 -2.07 7.84
C TYR A 335 10.88 -2.64 7.12
N GLN A 336 11.10 -3.71 6.35
CA GLN A 336 10.01 -4.49 5.74
C GLN A 336 9.25 -5.35 6.78
N LYS A 337 8.22 -6.07 6.32
CA LYS A 337 7.27 -6.86 7.15
C LYS A 337 7.95 -7.86 8.11
N SER A 338 9.17 -8.30 7.82
CA SER A 338 9.96 -9.24 8.65
C SER A 338 11.05 -8.57 9.50
N ARG A 339 11.25 -7.24 9.40
CA ARG A 339 12.42 -6.51 9.94
C ARG A 339 13.80 -7.01 9.50
N ARG A 340 13.89 -8.05 8.67
CA ARG A 340 15.17 -8.64 8.24
C ARG A 340 15.85 -7.85 7.12
N ASP A 341 15.04 -7.28 6.24
CA ASP A 341 15.54 -6.59 5.04
C ASP A 341 15.23 -5.10 5.22
N PRO A 342 16.13 -4.32 5.84
CA PRO A 342 15.96 -2.89 5.90
C PRO A 342 16.25 -2.26 4.53
N ARG A 343 15.59 -1.14 4.24
CA ARG A 343 15.85 -0.34 3.03
C ARG A 343 16.21 1.08 3.43
N GLU A 344 17.35 1.55 2.96
CA GLU A 344 17.72 2.95 3.08
C GLU A 344 16.97 3.80 2.05
N VAL A 345 16.49 4.96 2.47
CA VAL A 345 15.82 5.94 1.59
C VAL A 345 16.34 7.31 1.92
N GLU A 346 16.95 7.97 0.95
CA GLU A 346 17.29 9.38 1.05
C GLU A 346 16.04 10.23 0.83
N LEU A 347 15.83 11.21 1.69
CA LEU A 347 14.68 12.09 1.60
C LEU A 347 14.97 13.27 0.67
N PRO A 348 14.02 13.64 -0.21
CA PRO A 348 14.11 14.89 -0.94
C PRO A 348 14.10 16.09 0.02
N PRO A 349 14.56 17.28 -0.42
CA PRO A 349 14.66 18.47 0.44
C PRO A 349 13.36 18.84 1.17
N ASP A 350 12.22 18.83 0.47
CA ASP A 350 10.89 19.12 1.05
C ASP A 350 10.53 18.18 2.21
N ALA A 351 10.79 16.88 2.05
CA ALA A 351 10.57 15.87 3.08
C ALA A 351 11.56 15.99 4.24
N THR A 352 12.82 16.33 3.95
CA THR A 352 13.84 16.60 4.98
C THR A 352 13.42 17.77 5.87
N ASP A 353 12.99 18.87 5.26
CA ASP A 353 12.54 20.07 5.96
C ASP A 353 11.29 19.81 6.79
N ALA A 354 10.33 19.04 6.26
CA ALA A 354 9.13 18.67 7.00
C ALA A 354 9.45 17.87 8.28
N VAL A 355 10.40 16.93 8.22
CA VAL A 355 10.84 16.14 9.39
C VAL A 355 11.56 17.04 10.40
N ARG A 356 12.50 17.88 9.95
CA ARG A 356 13.22 18.83 10.81
C ARG A 356 12.26 19.78 11.50
N ARG A 357 11.31 20.36 10.76
CA ARG A 357 10.28 21.27 11.28
C ARG A 357 9.45 20.58 12.36
N TYR A 358 8.97 19.36 12.10
CA TYR A 358 8.22 18.59 13.09
C TYR A 358 9.01 18.37 14.38
N VAL A 359 10.25 17.92 14.29
CA VAL A 359 11.11 17.68 15.47
C VAL A 359 11.32 18.96 16.26
N ALA A 360 11.64 20.07 15.58
CA ALA A 360 11.83 21.37 16.22
C ALA A 360 10.55 21.88 16.91
N THR A 361 9.41 21.87 16.21
CA THR A 361 8.12 22.33 16.75
C THR A 361 7.67 21.49 17.94
N LEU A 362 7.81 20.16 17.88
CA LEU A 362 7.51 19.29 19.00
C LEU A 362 8.41 19.60 20.19
N ASN A 363 9.74 19.60 20.01
CA ASN A 363 10.69 19.83 21.09
C ASN A 363 10.47 21.21 21.75
N HIS A 364 10.13 22.22 20.96
CA HIS A 364 9.78 23.55 21.45
C HIS A 364 8.49 23.51 22.29
N ALA A 365 7.43 22.87 21.80
CA ALA A 365 6.17 22.72 22.55
C ALA A 365 6.40 21.97 23.88
N MET A 366 7.19 20.89 23.87
CA MET A 366 7.52 20.13 25.08
C MET A 366 8.30 20.98 26.09
N ARG A 367 9.17 21.89 25.63
CA ARG A 367 9.90 22.82 26.49
C ARG A 367 8.98 23.86 27.13
N ILE A 368 8.05 24.45 26.38
CA ILE A 368 7.06 25.40 26.91
C ILE A 368 6.22 24.73 28.00
N GLU A 369 5.83 23.47 27.77
CA GLU A 369 5.04 22.67 28.72
C GLU A 369 5.87 22.12 29.90
N GLY A 370 7.14 22.50 30.06
CA GLY A 370 8.01 22.07 31.16
C GLY A 370 8.37 20.58 31.14
N ARG A 371 8.23 19.91 29.99
CA ARG A 371 8.51 18.48 29.86
C ARG A 371 9.94 18.23 29.38
N THR A 372 10.49 17.06 29.70
CA THR A 372 11.84 16.63 29.30
C THR A 372 11.87 15.79 28.03
N GLU A 373 10.72 15.28 27.58
CA GLU A 373 10.62 14.45 26.38
C GLU A 373 11.09 15.21 25.13
N ARG A 374 12.11 14.70 24.43
CA ARG A 374 12.62 15.27 23.19
C ARG A 374 12.81 14.19 22.14
N ILE A 375 12.74 14.59 20.87
CA ILE A 375 13.24 13.78 19.76
C ILE A 375 14.62 14.32 19.38
N ALA A 376 15.60 13.43 19.39
CA ALA A 376 16.90 13.65 18.76
C ALA A 376 17.05 12.63 17.63
N LEU A 377 17.26 13.11 16.40
CA LEU A 377 17.49 12.22 15.26
C LEU A 377 18.78 11.43 15.49
N GLY A 378 18.76 10.13 15.17
CA GLY A 378 19.83 9.18 15.49
C GLY A 378 19.74 8.56 16.89
N GLN A 379 18.85 9.03 17.77
CA GLN A 379 18.67 8.49 19.13
C GLN A 379 17.42 7.60 19.23
N ALA A 380 17.42 6.64 20.16
CA ALA A 380 16.29 5.74 20.35
C ALA A 380 15.01 6.48 20.79
N GLY A 381 13.88 6.14 20.17
CA GLY A 381 12.57 6.68 20.54
C GLY A 381 11.62 6.77 19.36
N ALA A 382 10.30 6.73 19.61
CA ALA A 382 9.33 6.88 18.53
C ALA A 382 9.46 8.25 17.85
N LEU A 383 9.62 8.27 16.53
CA LEU A 383 9.63 9.52 15.77
C LEU A 383 8.24 10.18 15.82
N TRP A 384 7.19 9.42 15.52
CA TRP A 384 5.83 9.95 15.46
C TRP A 384 5.10 9.82 16.80
N ARG A 385 4.84 10.97 17.44
CA ARG A 385 4.15 11.06 18.74
C ARG A 385 2.66 11.36 18.52
N GLY A 386 1.77 10.58 19.12
CA GLY A 386 0.33 10.80 19.12
C GLY A 386 -0.11 11.86 20.15
N PRO A 387 -1.42 12.17 20.25
CA PRO A 387 -1.93 13.17 21.21
C PRO A 387 -1.55 12.89 22.68
N GLY A 388 -1.56 11.62 23.09
CA GLY A 388 -1.05 11.16 24.40
C GLY A 388 0.45 10.90 24.43
N ARG A 389 1.22 11.38 23.43
CA ARG A 389 2.69 11.30 23.31
C ARG A 389 3.28 9.89 23.19
N ALA A 390 2.44 8.87 23.33
CA ALA A 390 2.71 7.52 22.88
C ALA A 390 2.94 7.49 21.35
N ARG A 391 3.50 6.39 20.84
CA ARG A 391 3.67 6.18 19.40
C ARG A 391 2.32 6.34 18.67
N LEU A 392 2.33 7.08 17.56
CA LEU A 392 1.13 7.29 16.74
C LEU A 392 0.49 5.94 16.36
N SER A 393 -0.82 5.80 16.52
CA SER A 393 -1.55 4.56 16.21
C SER A 393 -1.98 4.51 14.73
N ASP A 394 -2.23 3.30 14.19
CA ASP A 394 -2.72 3.15 12.81
C ASP A 394 -4.11 3.79 12.64
N LYS A 395 -4.93 3.71 13.70
CA LYS A 395 -6.25 4.34 13.75
C LYS A 395 -6.12 5.87 13.66
N ALA A 396 -5.27 6.47 14.50
CA ALA A 396 -5.07 7.92 14.53
C ALA A 396 -4.55 8.44 13.18
N LEU A 397 -3.57 7.77 12.56
CA LEU A 397 -3.07 8.18 11.24
C LEU A 397 -4.15 8.10 10.13
N ARG A 398 -5.01 7.09 10.17
CA ARG A 398 -6.15 6.99 9.23
C ARG A 398 -7.17 8.09 9.45
N GLU A 399 -7.45 8.46 10.70
CA GLU A 399 -8.37 9.54 11.05
C GLU A 399 -7.81 10.90 10.60
N VAL A 400 -6.52 11.14 10.81
CA VAL A 400 -5.79 12.31 10.30
C VAL A 400 -5.91 12.42 8.78
N LEU A 401 -5.56 11.37 8.05
CA LEU A 401 -5.60 11.39 6.58
C LEU A 401 -7.03 11.56 6.07
N ARG A 402 -8.00 10.87 6.67
CA ARG A 402 -9.42 11.02 6.32
C ARG A 402 -9.90 12.46 6.52
N ALA A 403 -9.57 13.06 7.65
CA ALA A 403 -9.93 14.45 7.92
C ALA A 403 -9.27 15.42 6.92
N ALA A 404 -8.03 15.14 6.51
CA ALA A 404 -7.35 15.92 5.48
C ALA A 404 -7.98 15.77 4.10
N CYS A 405 -8.38 14.54 3.71
CA CYS A 405 -9.09 14.33 2.45
C CYS A 405 -10.42 15.09 2.42
N VAL A 406 -11.17 15.05 3.53
CA VAL A 406 -12.43 15.82 3.67
C VAL A 406 -12.16 17.33 3.54
N ALA A 407 -11.14 17.85 4.23
CA ALA A 407 -10.78 19.27 4.15
C ALA A 407 -10.29 19.69 2.76
N ALA A 408 -9.65 18.78 2.02
CA ALA A 408 -9.17 19.02 0.66
C ALA A 408 -10.26 18.80 -0.42
N GLY A 409 -11.48 18.39 -0.05
CA GLY A 409 -12.53 18.07 -1.02
C GLY A 409 -12.24 16.82 -1.87
N THR A 410 -11.37 15.92 -1.40
CA THR A 410 -10.93 14.73 -2.13
C THR A 410 -11.57 13.44 -1.60
N PRO A 411 -11.56 12.33 -2.36
CA PRO A 411 -12.01 11.03 -1.87
C PRO A 411 -11.30 10.59 -0.57
N ASP A 412 -11.98 9.80 0.28
CA ASP A 412 -11.40 9.23 1.51
C ASP A 412 -10.27 8.23 1.19
N TYR A 413 -9.05 8.75 1.01
CA TYR A 413 -7.87 7.97 0.72
C TYR A 413 -7.31 7.30 1.97
N THR A 414 -6.87 6.05 1.80
CA THR A 414 -6.12 5.35 2.86
C THR A 414 -4.63 5.61 2.71
N PRO A 415 -3.80 5.40 3.75
CA PRO A 415 -2.34 5.51 3.60
C PRO A 415 -1.75 4.58 2.52
N HIS A 416 -2.45 3.48 2.22
CA HIS A 416 -2.06 2.58 1.14
C HIS A 416 -2.35 3.15 -0.26
N ALA A 417 -3.22 4.15 -0.38
CA ALA A 417 -3.42 4.88 -1.63
C ALA A 417 -2.19 5.75 -1.95
N LEU A 418 -1.58 6.41 -0.96
CA LEU A 418 -0.34 7.19 -1.13
C LEU A 418 0.84 6.32 -1.61
N ARG A 419 0.94 5.08 -1.10
CA ARG A 419 1.94 4.12 -1.61
C ARG A 419 1.71 3.74 -3.08
N ARG A 420 0.45 3.74 -3.54
CA ARG A 420 0.10 3.45 -4.94
C ARG A 420 0.28 4.68 -5.84
N PHE A 421 0.03 5.87 -5.29
CA PHE A 421 0.40 7.13 -5.92
C PHE A 421 1.91 7.13 -6.22
N TRP A 422 2.75 6.93 -5.21
CA TRP A 422 4.20 6.82 -5.41
C TRP A 422 4.58 5.78 -6.47
N ALA A 423 3.97 4.59 -6.41
CA ALA A 423 4.26 3.52 -7.36
C ALA A 423 3.91 3.90 -8.80
N THR A 424 2.80 4.61 -8.99
CA THR A 424 2.34 5.06 -10.29
C THR A 424 3.27 6.15 -10.84
N GLU A 425 3.61 7.15 -10.02
CA GLU A 425 4.57 8.21 -10.41
C GLU A 425 5.95 7.66 -10.74
N ALA A 426 6.46 6.74 -9.91
CA ALA A 426 7.76 6.11 -10.13
C ALA A 426 7.76 5.24 -11.39
N ALA A 427 6.68 4.51 -11.67
CA ALA A 427 6.55 3.70 -12.88
C ALA A 427 6.46 4.54 -14.17
N SER A 428 6.06 5.81 -14.06
CA SER A 428 5.98 6.74 -15.18
C SER A 428 7.32 7.41 -15.48
N SER A 429 8.22 7.51 -14.50
CA SER A 429 9.50 8.23 -14.62
C SER A 429 10.73 7.33 -14.60
N LEU A 430 10.61 6.08 -14.15
CA LEU A 430 11.73 5.16 -13.99
C LEU A 430 11.45 3.82 -14.69
N PRO A 431 12.51 3.06 -15.07
CA PRO A 431 12.37 1.68 -15.44
C PRO A 431 11.62 0.88 -14.36
N ARG A 432 10.76 -0.05 -14.80
CA ARG A 432 9.84 -0.79 -13.90
C ARG A 432 10.57 -1.52 -12.77
N TRP A 433 11.75 -2.07 -13.07
CA TRP A 433 12.56 -2.76 -12.09
C TRP A 433 13.10 -1.81 -11.02
N ASP A 434 13.60 -0.64 -11.43
CA ASP A 434 14.15 0.37 -10.51
C ASP A 434 13.05 0.98 -9.63
N ALA A 435 11.88 1.28 -10.20
CA ALA A 435 10.71 1.71 -9.44
C ALA A 435 10.29 0.63 -8.41
N ALA A 436 10.30 -0.65 -8.79
CA ALA A 436 9.98 -1.75 -7.90
C ALA A 436 11.02 -1.88 -6.77
N LEU A 437 12.32 -1.79 -7.06
CA LEU A 437 13.36 -1.84 -6.03
C LEU A 437 13.29 -0.62 -5.10
N GLY A 438 13.14 0.59 -5.65
CA GLY A 438 13.03 1.84 -4.90
C GLY A 438 11.87 1.84 -3.90
N GLY A 439 10.73 1.24 -4.26
CA GLY A 439 9.59 1.09 -3.34
C GLY A 439 9.59 -0.21 -2.53
N GLY A 440 10.67 -0.98 -2.58
CA GLY A 440 10.94 -2.13 -1.71
C GLY A 440 10.11 -3.36 -2.05
N TRP A 441 9.90 -3.58 -3.35
CA TRP A 441 9.37 -4.81 -3.91
C TRP A 441 10.52 -5.68 -4.40
N LYS A 442 10.36 -7.01 -4.33
CA LYS A 442 11.38 -7.99 -4.79
C LYS A 442 11.32 -8.25 -6.30
N GLY A 443 10.39 -7.61 -7.00
CA GLY A 443 10.20 -7.75 -8.44
C GLY A 443 8.94 -7.05 -8.93
N THR A 444 8.82 -6.97 -10.25
CA THR A 444 7.76 -6.22 -10.96
C THR A 444 6.38 -6.84 -10.82
N GLY A 445 6.27 -8.17 -10.69
CA GLY A 445 4.96 -8.84 -10.63
C GLY A 445 4.03 -8.35 -9.52
N GLN A 446 4.54 -8.12 -8.31
CA GLN A 446 3.73 -7.52 -7.23
C GLN A 446 3.53 -6.01 -7.43
N PHE A 447 4.56 -5.31 -7.93
CA PHE A 447 4.53 -3.88 -8.18
C PHE A 447 3.46 -3.52 -9.22
N ASP A 448 3.51 -4.12 -10.41
CA ASP A 448 2.56 -3.88 -11.49
C ASP A 448 1.18 -4.47 -11.17
N GLY A 449 1.13 -5.69 -10.62
CA GLY A 449 -0.14 -6.37 -10.39
C GLY A 449 -0.99 -5.81 -9.25
N HIS A 450 -0.42 -4.98 -8.35
CA HIS A 450 -1.11 -4.48 -7.16
C HIS A 450 -0.97 -2.97 -6.91
N TYR A 451 0.08 -2.32 -7.40
CA TYR A 451 0.40 -0.95 -6.99
C TYR A 451 0.32 0.06 -8.12
N VAL A 452 0.86 -0.27 -9.29
CA VAL A 452 0.76 0.61 -10.46
C VAL A 452 -0.65 0.53 -11.02
N GLN A 453 -1.28 1.69 -11.23
CA GLN A 453 -2.43 1.73 -12.12
C GLN A 453 -1.95 1.82 -13.56
N PRO A 454 -2.37 0.92 -14.45
CA PRO A 454 -2.01 1.05 -15.86
C PRO A 454 -2.55 2.40 -16.35
N SER A 455 -1.71 3.18 -17.02
CA SER A 455 -2.17 4.41 -17.62
C SER A 455 -3.22 4.10 -18.69
N ARG A 456 -4.10 5.05 -19.01
CA ARG A 456 -5.01 4.88 -20.16
C ARG A 456 -4.22 4.52 -21.42
N ARG A 457 -3.04 5.12 -21.62
CA ARG A 457 -2.11 4.80 -22.71
C ARG A 457 -1.65 3.34 -22.67
N ASP A 458 -1.31 2.78 -21.52
CA ASP A 458 -0.92 1.37 -21.39
C ASP A 458 -2.08 0.43 -21.74
N VAL A 459 -3.29 0.78 -21.30
CA VAL A 459 -4.51 0.04 -21.64
C VAL A 459 -4.77 0.12 -23.14
N TRP A 460 -4.71 1.31 -23.73
CA TRP A 460 -4.91 1.52 -25.16
C TRP A 460 -3.83 0.85 -26.01
N ALA A 461 -2.56 0.89 -25.60
CA ALA A 461 -1.48 0.19 -26.29
C ALA A 461 -1.62 -1.34 -26.19
N ALA A 462 -2.15 -1.86 -25.08
CA ALA A 462 -2.48 -3.27 -24.95
C ALA A 462 -3.68 -3.65 -25.83
N LEU A 463 -4.73 -2.82 -25.86
CA LEU A 463 -5.91 -3.04 -26.72
C LEU A 463 -5.58 -2.88 -28.21
N GLY A 464 -4.74 -1.91 -28.58
CA GLY A 464 -4.26 -1.71 -29.95
C GLY A 464 -3.39 -2.88 -30.45
N ARG A 465 -2.67 -3.57 -29.56
CA ARG A 465 -2.01 -4.84 -29.90
C ARG A 465 -2.97 -6.01 -30.10
N LEU A 466 -4.15 -5.96 -29.49
CA LEU A 466 -5.22 -6.93 -29.71
C LEU A 466 -6.04 -6.61 -30.97
N GLY A 467 -6.00 -5.37 -31.45
CA GLY A 467 -6.61 -4.94 -32.70
C GLY A 467 -5.68 -5.13 -33.89
N ARG A 468 -5.82 -6.23 -34.63
CA ARG A 468 -5.39 -6.32 -36.03
C ARG A 468 -6.59 -6.07 -36.97
N PRO A 469 -6.36 -5.65 -38.23
CA PRO A 469 -7.35 -4.99 -39.08
C PRO A 469 -8.44 -5.97 -39.53
N GLY A 470 -9.70 -5.67 -39.23
CA GLY A 470 -10.86 -6.40 -39.76
C GLY A 470 -12.03 -6.63 -38.80
N GLU A 471 -11.82 -6.56 -37.47
CA GLU A 471 -12.89 -6.85 -36.50
C GLU A 471 -13.36 -5.62 -35.72
N SER A 472 -14.49 -5.04 -36.16
CA SER A 472 -15.28 -4.01 -35.48
C SER A 472 -15.98 -4.58 -34.22
N ARG A 473 -15.23 -4.91 -33.17
CA ARG A 473 -15.80 -5.36 -31.88
C ARG A 473 -15.27 -4.63 -30.63
N VAL A 474 -14.42 -3.62 -30.82
CA VAL A 474 -13.76 -2.92 -29.72
C VAL A 474 -14.68 -1.97 -28.90
N PRO A 475 -15.76 -1.34 -29.42
CA PRO A 475 -16.49 -0.31 -28.66
C PRO A 475 -17.18 -0.81 -27.37
N ALA A 476 -17.77 -2.00 -27.37
CA ALA A 476 -18.56 -2.49 -26.22
C ALA A 476 -17.70 -2.98 -25.03
N LEU A 477 -16.47 -3.43 -25.29
CA LEU A 477 -15.52 -3.85 -24.24
C LEU A 477 -14.88 -2.65 -23.53
N LEU A 478 -14.76 -1.50 -24.22
CA LEU A 478 -14.14 -0.28 -23.71
C LEU A 478 -14.90 0.36 -22.55
N GLU A 479 -16.24 0.43 -22.61
CA GLU A 479 -17.04 1.01 -21.51
C GLU A 479 -16.93 0.20 -20.21
N THR A 480 -16.74 -1.12 -20.32
CA THR A 480 -16.69 -2.02 -19.17
C THR A 480 -15.32 -2.02 -18.47
N VAL A 481 -14.24 -1.75 -19.20
CA VAL A 481 -12.87 -1.70 -18.64
C VAL A 481 -12.54 -0.33 -18.04
N ILE A 482 -13.14 0.75 -18.56
CA ILE A 482 -12.89 2.13 -18.11
C ILE A 482 -13.75 2.51 -16.87
N ARG A 483 -14.89 1.86 -16.63
CA ARG A 483 -15.77 2.09 -15.46
C ARG A 483 -15.47 1.22 -14.23
#